data_AF-A0A7S4R953-F1
#
_entry.id   AF-A0A7S4R953-F1
#
_cell.length_a   1.000
_cell.length_b   1.000
_cell.length_c   1.000
_cell.angle_alpha   90.00
_cell.angle_beta   90.00
_cell.angle_gamma   90.00
#
_symmetry.space_group_name_H-M   'P 1'
#
loop_
_entity.id
_entity.type
_entity.pdbx_description
1 polymer ?
#
loop_
_entity_poly.entity_id
_entity_poly.type
_entity_poly.pdbx_seq_one_letter_code
_entity_poly.pdbx_strand_id
1 'polypeptide(L)'
;RESRMKTLPWQKKYHMKRKPYEDLALAEKVSYEEKKRAWQEECNNILSKMGLDNSSGRSIASSKNKQATKKSTYGKKNKKSTRDKSRTSIHSNTLKNNDMPPKKPLSSYLHFCAAKRPEVAKTTKTLGDVSKELARLWAETAKDGGKGRQPYEELATKDKERYERQILQMKNSADTTEALLSSTPPLKKSRSAKTKAKLISKKVKSKRAPSAYMLFCSEHRKDVMNEDGSKLSFGETTKRLAQMWKDCDSTARSVYENRALEEKLKIAD
;
A
#
# COMPACT_ATOMS: atom_id res chain seq x y z
N ARG A 1 13.47 -3.51 55.42
CA ARG A 1 14.31 -4.55 54.76
C ARG A 1 14.37 -4.20 53.27
N GLU A 2 15.28 -3.30 52.89
CA GLU A 2 15.45 -2.83 51.51
C GLU A 2 15.90 -3.99 50.62
N SER A 3 15.05 -4.34 49.66
CA SER A 3 15.36 -5.38 48.67
C SER A 3 16.29 -4.77 47.63
N ARG A 4 17.61 -4.79 47.88
CA ARG A 4 18.63 -4.53 46.85
C ARG A 4 18.42 -5.56 45.74
N MET A 5 17.84 -5.14 44.62
CA MET A 5 17.77 -5.93 43.40
C MET A 5 19.19 -6.29 42.98
N LYS A 6 19.59 -7.55 43.22
CA LYS A 6 20.88 -8.08 42.79
C LYS A 6 20.83 -8.21 41.27
N THR A 7 21.39 -7.24 40.56
CA THR A 7 21.59 -7.33 39.11
C THR A 7 22.53 -8.49 38.82
N LEU A 8 22.11 -9.39 37.94
CA LEU A 8 22.85 -10.60 37.61
C LEU A 8 24.23 -10.22 37.02
N PRO A 9 25.32 -10.97 37.31
CA PRO A 9 26.67 -10.61 36.88
C PRO A 9 26.80 -10.39 35.36
N TRP A 10 26.03 -11.14 34.57
CA TRP A 10 25.99 -10.94 33.12
C TRP A 10 25.31 -9.61 32.75
N GLN A 11 24.21 -9.21 33.40
CA GLN A 11 23.57 -7.92 33.15
C GLN A 11 24.51 -6.73 33.43
N LYS A 12 25.34 -6.80 34.49
CA LYS A 12 26.37 -5.78 34.75
C LYS A 12 27.40 -5.71 33.62
N LYS A 13 27.91 -6.87 33.17
CA LYS A 13 28.89 -6.96 32.07
C LYS A 13 28.33 -6.46 30.74
N TYR A 14 27.04 -6.72 30.45
CA TYR A 14 26.37 -6.24 29.24
C TYR A 14 26.01 -4.76 29.30
N HIS A 15 25.63 -4.24 30.48
CA HIS A 15 25.30 -2.82 30.65
C HIS A 15 26.56 -1.94 30.53
N MET A 16 27.70 -2.37 31.08
CA MET A 16 28.97 -1.62 30.95
C MET A 16 29.49 -1.56 29.51
N LYS A 17 29.21 -2.57 28.68
CA LYS A 17 29.57 -2.56 27.25
C LYS A 17 28.64 -1.71 26.38
N ARG A 18 27.39 -1.49 26.81
CA ARG A 18 26.38 -0.70 26.06
C ARG A 18 26.38 0.78 26.41
N LYS A 19 26.70 1.13 27.66
CA LYS A 19 26.66 2.50 28.16
C LYS A 19 27.43 3.51 27.29
N PRO A 20 28.66 3.23 26.80
CA PRO A 20 29.37 4.17 25.91
C PRO A 20 28.63 4.45 24.60
N TYR A 21 27.96 3.45 24.02
CA TYR A 21 27.19 3.60 22.79
C TYR A 21 25.86 4.31 23.02
N GLU A 22 25.25 4.13 24.19
CA GLU A 22 24.03 4.84 24.60
C GLU A 22 24.34 6.33 24.85
N ASP A 23 25.49 6.65 25.46
CA ASP A 23 25.95 8.02 25.68
C ASP A 23 26.29 8.71 24.33
N LEU A 24 26.94 8.00 23.39
CA LEU A 24 27.17 8.51 22.03
C LEU A 24 25.87 8.78 21.27
N ALA A 25 24.89 7.88 21.35
CA ALA A 25 23.59 8.05 20.71
C ALA A 25 22.80 9.23 21.30
N LEU A 26 22.93 9.48 22.61
CA LEU A 26 22.34 10.65 23.26
C LEU A 26 23.04 11.94 22.82
N ALA A 27 24.36 11.96 22.73
CA ALA A 27 25.11 13.12 22.25
C ALA A 27 24.77 13.46 20.79
N GLU A 28 24.65 12.46 19.92
CA GLU A 28 24.23 12.64 18.52
C GLU A 28 22.80 13.18 18.42
N LYS A 29 21.91 12.68 19.29
CA LYS A 29 20.52 13.19 19.38
C LYS A 29 20.47 14.65 19.83
N VAL A 30 21.27 15.05 20.82
CA VAL A 30 21.36 16.44 21.27
C VAL A 30 21.89 17.35 20.16
N SER A 31 22.98 16.94 19.49
CA SER A 31 23.51 17.68 18.34
C SER A 31 22.48 17.84 17.21
N TYR A 32 21.69 16.80 16.94
CA TYR A 32 20.61 16.87 15.97
C TYR A 32 19.49 17.83 16.40
N GLU A 33 19.09 17.79 17.68
CA GLU A 33 18.07 18.70 18.22
C GLU A 33 18.53 20.17 18.19
N GLU A 34 19.81 20.44 18.47
CA GLU A 34 20.42 21.77 18.33
C GLU A 34 20.45 22.25 16.88
N LYS A 35 20.89 21.40 15.94
CA LYS A 35 20.86 21.72 14.49
C LYS A 35 19.45 22.00 14.01
N LYS A 36 18.47 21.22 14.48
CA LYS A 36 17.06 21.44 14.17
C LYS A 36 16.58 22.77 14.71
N ARG A 37 16.94 23.12 15.96
CA ARG A 37 16.58 24.40 16.57
C ARG A 37 17.21 25.57 15.81
N ALA A 38 18.50 25.50 15.48
CA ALA A 38 19.20 26.52 14.70
C ALA A 38 18.55 26.74 13.32
N TRP A 39 18.19 25.66 12.62
CA TRP A 39 17.46 25.74 11.36
C TRP A 39 16.08 26.38 11.53
N GLN A 40 15.36 26.07 12.62
CA GLN A 40 14.07 26.71 12.92
C GLN A 40 14.23 28.22 13.21
N GLU A 41 15.28 28.60 13.94
CA GLU A 41 15.62 30.01 14.19
C GLU A 41 15.99 30.75 12.90
N GLU A 42 16.78 30.11 12.01
CA GLU A 42 17.11 30.64 10.69
C GLU A 42 15.84 30.85 9.84
N CYS A 43 14.94 29.86 9.83
CA CYS A 43 13.64 29.99 9.16
C CYS A 43 12.81 31.15 9.73
N ASN A 44 12.74 31.29 11.05
CA ASN A 44 12.03 32.38 11.70
C ASN A 44 12.67 33.76 11.41
N ASN A 45 14.00 33.83 11.35
CA ASN A 45 14.73 35.05 11.02
C ASN A 45 14.51 35.47 9.56
N ILE A 46 14.52 34.50 8.62
CA ILE A 46 14.18 34.75 7.20
C ILE A 46 12.75 35.27 7.08
N LEU A 47 11.79 34.65 7.79
CA LEU A 47 10.39 35.09 7.79
C LEU A 47 10.23 36.51 8.37
N SER A 48 10.94 36.82 9.46
CA SER A 48 10.97 38.16 10.06
C SER A 48 11.57 39.20 9.11
N LYS A 49 12.64 38.86 8.39
CA LYS A 49 13.28 39.75 7.39
C LYS A 49 12.40 40.01 6.17
N MET A 50 11.52 39.06 5.83
CA MET A 50 10.55 39.18 4.74
C MET A 50 9.26 39.90 5.14
N GLY A 51 9.16 40.41 6.38
CA GLY A 51 7.95 41.10 6.88
C GLY A 51 6.73 40.18 7.01
N LEU A 52 6.96 38.86 7.11
CA LEU A 52 5.94 37.83 7.31
C LEU A 52 6.00 37.37 8.76
N ASP A 53 5.75 38.28 9.70
CA ASP A 53 5.60 37.91 11.10
C ASP A 53 4.26 37.18 11.28
N ASN A 54 4.32 35.93 11.73
CA ASN A 54 3.13 35.17 12.10
C ASN A 54 2.54 35.71 13.41
N SER A 55 1.99 36.93 13.39
CA SER A 55 1.18 37.49 14.47
C SER A 55 -0.30 37.06 14.38
N SER A 56 -0.71 36.36 13.31
CA SER A 56 -2.01 35.69 13.23
C SER A 56 -1.86 34.18 13.41
N GLY A 57 -2.24 33.71 14.60
CA GLY A 57 -1.96 32.37 15.08
C GLY A 57 -2.49 31.23 14.21
N ARG A 58 -1.61 30.26 13.95
CA ARG A 58 -2.00 28.86 13.77
C ARG A 58 -1.05 27.98 14.58
N SER A 59 -1.40 27.79 15.84
CA SER A 59 -0.79 26.80 16.73
C SER A 59 -0.90 25.42 16.10
N ILE A 60 0.21 24.92 15.54
CA ILE A 60 0.37 23.47 15.29
C ILE A 60 0.91 22.89 16.59
N ALA A 61 0.01 22.68 17.54
CA ALA A 61 0.28 21.91 18.74
C ALA A 61 0.75 20.50 18.32
N SER A 62 2.05 20.26 18.43
CA SER A 62 2.57 18.89 18.46
C SER A 62 2.05 18.25 19.76
N SER A 63 0.98 17.46 19.62
CA SER A 63 0.40 16.72 20.74
C SER A 63 1.45 15.75 21.29
N LYS A 64 2.00 16.11 22.44
CA LYS A 64 2.83 15.25 23.28
C LYS A 64 2.10 13.93 23.59
N ASN A 65 2.83 12.83 23.40
CA ASN A 65 3.03 11.76 24.38
C ASN A 65 1.84 11.46 25.32
N LYS A 66 0.94 10.57 24.92
CA LYS A 66 0.04 9.89 25.86
C LYS A 66 0.77 8.68 26.46
N GLN A 67 1.12 8.83 27.73
CA GLN A 67 1.63 7.76 28.58
C GLN A 67 0.66 6.57 28.57
N ALA A 68 1.26 5.38 28.55
CA ALA A 68 0.59 4.09 28.60
C ALA A 68 -0.27 3.94 29.86
N THR A 69 -1.59 3.84 29.69
CA THR A 69 -2.50 3.36 30.73
C THR A 69 -2.67 1.84 30.61
N LYS A 70 -2.69 1.21 31.78
CA LYS A 70 -2.59 -0.23 32.04
C LYS A 70 -3.72 -1.02 31.36
N LYS A 71 -3.36 -2.15 30.73
CA LYS A 71 -4.32 -3.16 30.24
C LYS A 71 -5.01 -3.81 31.44
N SER A 72 -6.30 -3.53 31.60
CA SER A 72 -7.22 -4.33 32.41
C SER A 72 -7.83 -5.43 31.54
N THR A 73 -7.93 -6.63 32.11
CA THR A 73 -8.42 -7.87 31.54
C THR A 73 -9.95 -7.97 31.59
N TYR A 74 -10.47 -8.91 30.79
CA TYR A 74 -11.82 -9.49 30.74
C TYR A 74 -12.91 -8.81 29.89
N GLY A 75 -13.52 -9.62 28.99
CA GLY A 75 -14.84 -9.34 28.41
C GLY A 75 -14.99 -9.50 26.88
N LYS A 76 -14.64 -10.66 26.30
CA LYS A 76 -15.10 -11.02 24.94
C LYS A 76 -16.60 -11.32 24.99
N LYS A 77 -17.44 -10.49 24.36
CA LYS A 77 -18.81 -10.86 23.95
C LYS A 77 -18.92 -10.83 22.42
N ASN A 78 -19.24 -12.00 21.87
CA ASN A 78 -19.55 -12.24 20.46
C ASN A 78 -20.77 -11.41 20.02
N LYS A 79 -20.63 -10.58 18.99
CA LYS A 79 -21.77 -10.13 18.17
C LYS A 79 -21.69 -10.84 16.81
N LYS A 80 -22.54 -11.86 16.64
CA LYS A 80 -22.89 -12.46 15.34
C LYS A 80 -23.50 -11.36 14.47
N SER A 81 -22.82 -10.96 13.40
CA SER A 81 -23.41 -10.16 12.31
C SER A 81 -23.84 -11.12 11.21
N THR A 82 -25.15 -11.35 11.11
CA THR A 82 -25.80 -11.98 9.96
C THR A 82 -25.74 -10.98 8.80
N ARG A 83 -24.72 -11.08 7.94
CA ARG A 83 -24.68 -10.29 6.71
C ARG A 83 -25.38 -11.06 5.61
N ASP A 84 -26.57 -10.57 5.28
CA ASP A 84 -27.37 -10.97 4.13
C ASP A 84 -26.54 -10.93 2.83
N LYS A 85 -26.77 -11.94 1.98
CA LYS A 85 -26.01 -12.24 0.76
C LYS A 85 -26.86 -11.87 -0.45
N SER A 86 -26.77 -10.61 -0.85
CA SER A 86 -27.11 -10.15 -2.20
C SER A 86 -26.00 -9.24 -2.71
N ARG A 87 -24.83 -9.83 -3.01
CA ARG A 87 -23.80 -9.15 -3.83
C ARG A 87 -23.85 -9.72 -5.24
N THR A 88 -24.73 -9.10 -6.01
CA THR A 88 -24.72 -9.15 -7.47
C THR A 88 -23.36 -8.68 -8.03
N SER A 89 -23.05 -9.23 -9.20
CA SER A 89 -21.89 -8.98 -10.07
C SER A 89 -21.27 -7.58 -9.94
N ILE A 90 -19.97 -7.51 -9.61
CA ILE A 90 -19.18 -6.28 -9.73
C ILE A 90 -18.88 -6.05 -11.21
N HIS A 91 -19.88 -5.66 -11.99
CA HIS A 91 -19.61 -4.60 -12.95
C HIS A 91 -19.45 -3.34 -12.13
N SER A 92 -18.24 -2.77 -12.10
CA SER A 92 -18.05 -1.44 -11.55
C SER A 92 -18.93 -0.50 -12.38
N ASN A 93 -20.14 -0.22 -11.90
CA ASN A 93 -20.86 0.98 -12.26
C ASN A 93 -19.92 2.11 -11.92
N THR A 94 -19.22 2.62 -12.94
CA THR A 94 -18.54 3.89 -12.92
C THR A 94 -19.56 4.87 -12.35
N LEU A 95 -19.35 5.28 -11.10
CA LEU A 95 -20.07 6.39 -10.50
C LEU A 95 -20.13 7.48 -11.57
N LYS A 96 -21.34 7.95 -11.88
CA LYS A 96 -21.54 9.08 -12.79
C LYS A 96 -20.48 10.13 -12.42
N ASN A 97 -19.74 10.61 -13.42
CA ASN A 97 -18.52 11.43 -13.27
C ASN A 97 -18.69 12.72 -12.41
N ASN A 98 -19.86 12.98 -11.85
CA ASN A 98 -20.24 14.20 -11.15
C ASN A 98 -19.76 14.27 -9.70
N ASP A 99 -19.43 13.13 -9.05
CA ASP A 99 -19.02 13.10 -7.63
C ASP A 99 -17.50 12.90 -7.44
N MET A 100 -16.74 12.74 -8.53
CA MET A 100 -15.30 12.53 -8.45
C MET A 100 -14.58 13.88 -8.61
N PRO A 101 -13.47 14.09 -7.88
CA PRO A 101 -12.65 15.27 -8.10
C PRO A 101 -12.20 15.32 -9.57
N PRO A 102 -12.09 16.53 -10.16
CA PRO A 102 -11.58 16.74 -11.50
C PRO A 102 -10.32 15.93 -11.75
N LYS A 103 -10.26 15.26 -12.90
CA LYS A 103 -9.04 14.55 -13.30
C LYS A 103 -7.96 15.58 -13.61
N LYS A 104 -6.72 15.25 -13.24
CA LYS A 104 -5.55 16.09 -13.53
C LYS A 104 -5.45 16.40 -15.04
N PRO A 105 -4.91 17.57 -15.41
CA PRO A 105 -4.75 17.93 -16.80
C PRO A 105 -3.70 17.03 -17.47
N LEU A 106 -3.89 16.77 -18.76
CA LEU A 106 -2.97 16.02 -19.60
C LEU A 106 -1.78 16.90 -20.01
N SER A 107 -0.60 16.28 -20.08
CA SER A 107 0.60 16.90 -20.64
C SER A 107 0.52 16.95 -22.17
N SER A 108 1.31 17.83 -22.80
CA SER A 108 1.42 17.95 -24.27
C SER A 108 1.72 16.62 -24.94
N TYR A 109 2.61 15.82 -24.35
CA TYR A 109 2.90 14.45 -24.83
C TYR A 109 1.68 13.52 -24.78
N LEU A 110 0.83 13.64 -23.75
CA LEU A 110 -0.37 12.80 -23.64
C LEU A 110 -1.45 13.21 -24.64
N HIS A 111 -1.56 14.50 -24.95
CA HIS A 111 -2.40 14.97 -26.06
C HIS A 111 -1.89 14.46 -27.41
N PHE A 112 -0.58 14.50 -27.64
CA PHE A 112 0.05 13.91 -28.82
C PHE A 112 -0.23 12.41 -28.93
N CYS A 113 -0.04 11.66 -27.84
CA CYS A 113 -0.39 10.24 -27.77
C CYS A 113 -1.87 10.02 -28.12
N ALA A 114 -2.79 10.83 -27.59
CA ALA A 114 -4.21 10.67 -27.88
C ALA A 114 -4.53 10.84 -29.37
N ALA A 115 -3.89 11.80 -30.05
CA ALA A 115 -4.09 12.07 -31.47
C ALA A 115 -3.44 11.00 -32.38
N LYS A 116 -2.22 10.56 -32.06
CA LYS A 116 -1.42 9.68 -32.93
C LYS A 116 -1.56 8.19 -32.63
N ARG A 117 -2.01 7.82 -31.43
CA ARG A 117 -2.26 6.42 -31.06
C ARG A 117 -3.22 5.68 -32.02
N PRO A 118 -4.35 6.23 -32.49
CA PRO A 118 -5.20 5.52 -33.45
C PRO A 118 -4.53 5.31 -34.82
N GLU A 119 -3.59 6.17 -35.22
CA GLU A 119 -2.84 6.00 -36.47
C GLU A 119 -1.80 4.89 -36.32
N VAL A 120 -1.00 4.93 -35.25
CA VAL A 120 0.07 3.95 -34.98
C VAL A 120 -0.48 2.58 -34.56
N ALA A 121 -1.67 2.54 -33.94
CA ALA A 121 -2.34 1.28 -33.60
C ALA A 121 -2.86 0.51 -34.81
N LYS A 122 -3.00 1.15 -35.98
CA LYS A 122 -3.36 0.45 -37.23
C LYS A 122 -2.18 -0.34 -37.80
N THR A 123 -0.95 0.17 -37.61
CA THR A 123 0.25 -0.45 -38.17
C THR A 123 0.83 -1.52 -37.26
N THR A 124 0.72 -1.35 -35.93
CA THR A 124 1.31 -2.27 -34.95
C THR A 124 0.24 -2.93 -34.08
N LYS A 125 0.29 -4.27 -33.97
CA LYS A 125 -0.70 -5.08 -33.25
C LYS A 125 -0.55 -5.02 -31.72
N THR A 126 0.65 -4.74 -31.23
CA THR A 126 0.97 -4.78 -29.79
C THR A 126 1.03 -3.37 -29.20
N LEU A 127 0.28 -3.12 -28.12
CA LEU A 127 0.25 -1.81 -27.45
C LEU A 127 1.63 -1.33 -26.97
N GLY A 128 2.53 -2.26 -26.63
CA GLY A 128 3.91 -1.94 -26.25
C GLY A 128 4.70 -1.31 -27.40
N ASP A 129 4.51 -1.80 -28.62
CA ASP A 129 5.22 -1.29 -29.79
C ASP A 129 4.61 0.02 -30.29
N VAL A 130 3.28 0.16 -30.23
CA VAL A 130 2.59 1.45 -30.41
C VAL A 130 3.19 2.53 -29.51
N SER A 131 3.45 2.20 -28.25
CA SER A 131 3.99 3.15 -27.27
C SER A 131 5.44 3.56 -27.58
N LYS A 132 6.26 2.64 -28.10
CA LYS A 132 7.64 2.93 -28.52
C LYS A 132 7.66 3.84 -29.74
N GLU A 133 6.81 3.55 -30.74
CA GLU A 133 6.71 4.37 -31.95
C GLU A 133 6.21 5.79 -31.63
N LEU A 134 5.22 5.94 -30.74
CA LEU A 134 4.78 7.28 -30.29
C LEU A 134 5.90 8.05 -29.58
N ALA A 135 6.71 7.38 -28.75
CA ALA A 135 7.84 8.01 -28.09
C ALA A 135 8.91 8.46 -29.11
N ARG A 136 9.17 7.65 -30.13
CA ARG A 136 10.08 7.99 -31.24
C ARG A 136 9.58 9.22 -32.01
N LEU A 137 8.31 9.21 -32.44
CA LEU A 137 7.71 10.33 -33.18
C LEU A 137 7.73 11.63 -32.36
N TRP A 138 7.48 11.57 -31.05
CA TRP A 138 7.56 12.74 -30.18
C TRP A 138 8.99 13.29 -30.01
N ALA A 139 10.01 12.43 -30.07
CA ALA A 139 11.40 12.87 -30.08
C ALA A 139 11.77 13.52 -31.42
N GLU A 140 11.20 13.05 -32.53
CA GLU A 140 11.41 13.59 -33.87
C GLU A 140 10.79 14.99 -34.02
N THR A 141 9.56 15.21 -33.51
CA THR A 141 8.94 16.55 -33.50
C THR A 141 9.71 17.60 -32.67
N ALA A 142 10.64 17.17 -31.82
CA ALA A 142 11.55 18.05 -31.09
C ALA A 142 12.66 18.61 -32.00
N LYS A 143 13.11 17.81 -32.98
CA LYS A 143 14.26 18.14 -33.84
C LYS A 143 13.93 19.23 -34.85
N ASP A 144 12.67 19.34 -35.27
CA ASP A 144 12.18 20.35 -36.21
C ASP A 144 11.99 21.75 -35.58
N GLY A 145 12.85 22.11 -34.63
CA GLY A 145 12.77 23.38 -33.89
C GLY A 145 11.54 23.50 -32.98
N GLY A 146 10.95 22.38 -32.56
CA GLY A 146 9.81 22.34 -31.64
C GLY A 146 8.46 22.78 -32.22
N LYS A 147 8.39 23.15 -33.51
CA LYS A 147 7.14 23.61 -34.15
C LYS A 147 6.04 22.55 -34.13
N GLY A 148 6.40 21.27 -34.26
CA GLY A 148 5.46 20.16 -34.17
C GLY A 148 4.88 19.94 -32.76
N ARG A 149 5.49 20.52 -31.71
CA ARG A 149 5.03 20.41 -30.32
C ARG A 149 4.09 21.54 -29.90
N GLN A 150 4.25 22.73 -30.48
CA GLN A 150 3.43 23.92 -30.25
C GLN A 150 1.92 23.64 -30.17
N PRO A 151 1.26 22.96 -31.15
CA PRO A 151 -0.17 22.73 -31.06
C PRO A 151 -0.57 21.88 -29.85
N TYR A 152 0.29 20.94 -29.44
CA TYR A 152 0.03 20.09 -28.28
C TYR A 152 0.34 20.79 -26.94
N GLU A 153 1.27 21.74 -26.94
CA GLU A 153 1.56 22.62 -25.80
C GLU A 153 0.41 23.59 -25.53
N GLU A 154 -0.19 24.15 -26.58
CA GLU A 154 -1.41 24.95 -26.47
C GLU A 154 -2.59 24.12 -25.93
N LEU A 155 -2.77 22.89 -26.43
CA LEU A 155 -3.79 21.98 -25.91
C LEU A 155 -3.57 21.66 -24.42
N ALA A 156 -2.33 21.40 -24.01
CA ALA A 156 -1.99 21.15 -22.61
C ALA A 156 -2.25 22.38 -21.73
N THR A 157 -1.98 23.57 -22.24
CA THR A 157 -2.26 24.84 -21.54
C THR A 157 -3.77 25.03 -21.35
N LYS A 158 -4.55 24.86 -22.41
CA LYS A 158 -6.03 24.89 -22.35
C LYS A 158 -6.59 23.83 -21.38
N ASP A 159 -5.98 22.65 -21.34
CA ASP A 159 -6.41 21.58 -20.44
C ASP A 159 -6.08 21.90 -18.96
N LYS A 160 -4.93 22.53 -18.72
CA LYS A 160 -4.55 23.06 -17.41
C LYS A 160 -5.54 24.13 -16.94
N GLU A 161 -5.89 25.09 -17.79
CA GLU A 161 -6.89 26.13 -17.48
C GLU A 161 -8.27 25.53 -17.23
N ARG A 162 -8.68 24.50 -17.99
CA ARG A 162 -9.93 23.76 -17.75
C ARG A 162 -9.93 23.15 -16.34
N TYR A 163 -8.84 22.49 -15.96
CA TYR A 163 -8.70 21.89 -14.63
C TYR A 163 -8.70 22.95 -13.52
N GLU A 164 -7.97 24.05 -13.70
CA GLU A 164 -7.92 25.15 -12.74
C GLU A 164 -9.30 25.79 -12.54
N ARG A 165 -10.05 26.02 -13.63
CA ARG A 165 -11.45 26.49 -13.54
C ARG A 165 -12.35 25.51 -12.80
N GLN A 166 -12.24 24.21 -13.07
CA GLN A 166 -13.02 23.18 -12.36
C GLN A 166 -12.69 23.13 -10.87
N ILE A 167 -11.40 23.21 -10.52
CA ILE A 167 -10.95 23.26 -9.13
C ILE A 167 -11.39 24.55 -8.44
N LEU A 168 -11.33 25.70 -9.12
CA LEU A 168 -11.79 26.97 -8.58
C LEU A 168 -13.32 26.95 -8.33
N GLN A 169 -14.10 26.43 -9.28
CA GLN A 169 -15.54 26.25 -9.13
C GLN A 169 -15.87 25.35 -7.94
N MET A 170 -15.16 24.22 -7.80
CA MET A 170 -15.33 23.33 -6.65
C MET A 170 -14.97 23.99 -5.32
N LYS A 171 -13.87 24.78 -5.29
CA LYS A 171 -13.45 25.53 -4.10
C LYS A 171 -14.49 26.58 -3.70
N ASN A 172 -15.07 27.26 -4.68
CA ASN A 172 -16.10 28.28 -4.44
C ASN A 172 -17.44 27.66 -4.02
N SER A 173 -17.75 26.44 -4.46
CA SER A 173 -18.98 25.72 -4.10
C SER A 173 -18.89 24.89 -2.81
N ALA A 174 -17.68 24.61 -2.30
CA ALA A 174 -17.49 23.70 -1.18
C ALA A 174 -16.46 24.23 -0.18
N ASP A 175 -16.89 24.46 1.05
CA ASP A 175 -16.07 24.78 2.24
C ASP A 175 -15.23 23.56 2.72
N THR A 176 -14.84 22.66 1.81
CA THR A 176 -14.29 21.33 2.12
C THR A 176 -13.17 20.97 1.14
N THR A 177 -12.08 21.74 1.15
CA THR A 177 -11.17 21.82 0.00
C THR A 177 -9.88 21.01 0.11
N GLU A 178 -9.42 20.62 1.30
CA GLU A 178 -8.16 19.85 1.41
C GLU A 178 -8.33 18.32 1.35
N ALA A 179 -9.46 17.81 1.84
CA ALA A 179 -9.67 16.37 1.92
C ALA A 179 -9.91 15.74 0.54
N LEU A 180 -10.59 16.43 -0.39
CA LEU A 180 -10.97 15.87 -1.68
C LEU A 180 -9.85 15.92 -2.73
N LEU A 181 -9.04 16.99 -2.77
CA LEU A 181 -7.85 17.06 -3.65
C LEU A 181 -6.75 16.07 -3.24
N SER A 182 -6.65 15.74 -1.94
CA SER A 182 -5.74 14.68 -1.44
C SER A 182 -6.35 13.27 -1.54
N SER A 183 -7.68 13.17 -1.67
CA SER A 183 -8.38 11.93 -1.93
C SER A 183 -8.28 11.50 -3.40
N THR A 184 -7.05 11.24 -3.85
CA THR A 184 -6.93 10.02 -4.65
C THR A 184 -7.50 8.89 -3.77
N PRO A 185 -8.48 8.10 -4.22
CA PRO A 185 -8.89 6.91 -3.49
C PRO A 185 -7.60 6.16 -3.13
N PRO A 186 -7.40 5.65 -1.90
CA PRO A 186 -6.16 5.01 -1.50
C PRO A 186 -5.94 3.71 -2.29
N LEU A 187 -5.54 3.83 -3.55
CA LEU A 187 -5.20 2.76 -4.48
C LEU A 187 -3.82 2.16 -4.17
N LYS A 188 -3.16 2.62 -3.09
CA LYS A 188 -1.72 2.44 -2.85
C LYS A 188 -1.34 1.25 -1.95
N LYS A 189 -2.28 0.57 -1.28
CA LYS A 189 -1.91 -0.66 -0.51
C LYS A 189 -1.97 -1.94 -1.35
N SER A 190 -2.92 -2.09 -2.27
CA SER A 190 -3.07 -3.34 -3.05
C SER A 190 -2.09 -3.45 -4.22
N ARG A 191 -1.77 -2.35 -4.92
CA ARG A 191 -0.83 -2.37 -6.06
C ARG A 191 0.62 -2.61 -5.63
N SER A 192 1.10 -1.97 -4.56
CA SER A 192 2.44 -2.21 -4.02
C SER A 192 2.62 -3.64 -3.51
N ALA A 193 1.63 -4.16 -2.76
CA ALA A 193 1.65 -5.56 -2.31
C ALA A 193 1.62 -6.55 -3.48
N LYS A 194 0.84 -6.29 -4.54
CA LYS A 194 0.75 -7.16 -5.72
C LYS A 194 2.01 -7.11 -6.58
N THR A 195 2.62 -5.94 -6.76
CA THR A 195 3.91 -5.81 -7.45
C THR A 195 5.03 -6.45 -6.64
N LYS A 196 5.07 -6.25 -5.32
CA LYS A 196 6.04 -6.90 -4.42
C LYS A 196 5.87 -8.42 -4.41
N ALA A 197 4.65 -8.93 -4.36
CA ALA A 197 4.37 -10.37 -4.45
C ALA A 197 4.78 -10.95 -5.82
N LYS A 198 4.56 -10.23 -6.93
CA LYS A 198 4.96 -10.67 -8.28
C LYS A 198 6.48 -10.63 -8.49
N LEU A 199 7.18 -9.69 -7.85
CA LEU A 199 8.65 -9.66 -7.84
C LEU A 199 9.23 -10.77 -6.96
N ILE A 200 8.62 -11.04 -5.80
CA ILE A 200 8.98 -12.17 -4.93
C ILE A 200 8.71 -13.51 -5.62
N SER A 201 7.63 -13.64 -6.42
CA SER A 201 7.35 -14.88 -7.16
C SER A 201 8.25 -15.10 -8.38
N LYS A 202 8.76 -14.02 -8.99
CA LYS A 202 9.72 -14.10 -10.10
C LYS A 202 11.14 -14.41 -9.62
N LYS A 203 11.51 -13.95 -8.43
CA LYS A 203 12.77 -14.30 -7.77
C LYS A 203 12.58 -15.63 -7.05
N VAL A 204 12.61 -16.72 -7.82
CA VAL A 204 12.46 -18.13 -7.44
C VAL A 204 12.78 -18.38 -5.96
N LYS A 205 11.77 -18.23 -5.10
CA LYS A 205 11.76 -18.82 -3.77
C LYS A 205 10.81 -19.99 -3.94
N SER A 206 11.32 -21.21 -3.78
CA SER A 206 10.50 -22.41 -3.78
C SER A 206 9.23 -22.16 -2.93
N LYS A 207 8.07 -22.57 -3.45
CA LYS A 207 6.83 -22.46 -2.68
C LYS A 207 7.06 -23.17 -1.35
N ARG A 208 6.58 -22.59 -0.24
CA ARG A 208 6.73 -23.22 1.09
C ARG A 208 6.12 -24.62 1.06
N ALA A 209 6.73 -25.52 1.83
CA ALA A 209 6.23 -26.88 1.98
C ALA A 209 4.77 -26.90 2.47
N PRO A 210 3.94 -27.80 1.91
CA PRO A 210 2.57 -27.97 2.36
C PRO A 210 2.56 -28.49 3.82
N SER A 211 1.67 -27.93 4.63
CA SER A 211 1.37 -28.44 5.97
C SER A 211 0.52 -29.72 5.89
N ALA A 212 0.49 -30.52 6.96
CA ALA A 212 -0.33 -31.73 7.10
C ALA A 212 -1.78 -31.51 6.66
N TYR A 213 -2.38 -30.41 7.10
CA TYR A 213 -3.74 -30.02 6.70
C TYR A 213 -3.87 -29.71 5.20
N MET A 214 -2.84 -29.11 4.59
CA MET A 214 -2.86 -28.78 3.16
C MET A 214 -2.72 -30.05 2.29
N LEU A 215 -1.96 -31.05 2.76
CA LEU A 215 -1.89 -32.37 2.12
C LEU A 215 -3.24 -33.08 2.22
N PHE A 216 -3.84 -33.11 3.41
CA PHE A 216 -5.18 -33.65 3.61
C PHE A 216 -6.23 -32.99 2.71
N CYS A 217 -6.23 -31.65 2.65
CA CYS A 217 -7.09 -30.89 1.75
C CYS A 217 -6.82 -31.16 0.27
N SER A 218 -5.61 -31.56 -0.12
CA SER A 218 -5.30 -31.80 -1.54
C SER A 218 -5.87 -33.13 -2.04
N GLU A 219 -5.93 -34.14 -1.16
CA GLU A 219 -6.48 -35.47 -1.46
C GLU A 219 -8.01 -35.43 -1.43
N HIS A 220 -8.58 -35.01 -0.31
CA HIS A 220 -10.02 -35.09 -0.08
C HIS A 220 -10.82 -33.98 -0.77
N ARG A 221 -10.16 -32.95 -1.33
CA ARG A 221 -10.88 -31.87 -2.03
C ARG A 221 -11.59 -32.37 -3.27
N LYS A 222 -11.03 -33.35 -3.99
CA LYS A 222 -11.69 -33.90 -5.19
C LYS A 222 -12.93 -34.69 -4.79
N ASP A 223 -12.81 -35.50 -3.76
CA ASP A 223 -13.90 -36.37 -3.29
C ASP A 223 -15.05 -35.53 -2.74
N VAL A 224 -14.75 -34.58 -1.84
CA VAL A 224 -15.76 -33.66 -1.27
C VAL A 224 -16.37 -32.73 -2.33
N MET A 225 -15.67 -32.47 -3.44
CA MET A 225 -16.20 -31.67 -4.55
C MET A 225 -17.11 -32.49 -5.49
N ASN A 226 -16.97 -33.82 -5.50
CA ASN A 226 -17.69 -34.71 -6.41
C ASN A 226 -18.83 -35.51 -5.71
N GLU A 227 -18.74 -35.77 -4.40
CA GLU A 227 -19.68 -36.61 -3.65
C GLU A 227 -21.13 -36.12 -3.68
N ASP A 228 -21.35 -34.81 -3.59
CA ASP A 228 -22.73 -34.30 -3.45
C ASP A 228 -23.44 -34.14 -4.81
N GLY A 229 -22.83 -34.57 -5.93
CA GLY A 229 -23.35 -34.44 -7.32
C GLY A 229 -23.57 -32.99 -7.80
N SER A 230 -23.53 -32.05 -6.87
CA SER A 230 -23.64 -30.62 -7.00
C SER A 230 -22.24 -30.07 -6.81
N LYS A 231 -21.77 -29.31 -7.80
CA LYS A 231 -20.48 -28.63 -7.73
C LYS A 231 -20.52 -27.59 -6.61
N LEU A 232 -20.27 -28.03 -5.38
CA LEU A 232 -20.25 -27.19 -4.20
C LEU A 232 -19.30 -26.03 -4.44
N SER A 233 -19.67 -24.86 -3.92
CA SER A 233 -18.80 -23.69 -4.01
C SER A 233 -17.47 -24.00 -3.32
N PHE A 234 -16.35 -23.53 -3.87
CA PHE A 234 -15.02 -23.72 -3.29
C PHE A 234 -14.95 -23.34 -1.80
N GLY A 235 -15.75 -22.34 -1.39
CA GLY A 235 -15.84 -21.91 0.00
C GLY A 235 -16.58 -22.89 0.91
N GLU A 236 -17.48 -23.72 0.39
CA GLU A 236 -18.22 -24.75 1.13
C GLU A 236 -17.42 -26.04 1.23
N THR A 237 -16.79 -26.47 0.14
CA THR A 237 -15.86 -27.62 0.16
C THR A 237 -14.72 -27.40 1.14
N THR A 238 -14.14 -26.19 1.17
CA THR A 238 -13.08 -25.84 2.15
C THR A 238 -13.57 -25.90 3.60
N LYS A 239 -14.83 -25.57 3.87
CA LYS A 239 -15.41 -25.67 5.23
C LYS A 239 -15.64 -27.12 5.64
N ARG A 240 -16.17 -27.95 4.72
CA ARG A 240 -16.37 -29.38 4.96
C ARG A 240 -15.04 -30.08 5.23
N LEU A 241 -14.00 -29.78 4.45
CA LEU A 241 -12.63 -30.27 4.71
C LEU A 241 -12.06 -29.83 6.06
N ALA A 242 -12.29 -28.57 6.46
CA ALA A 242 -11.84 -28.09 7.77
C ALA A 242 -12.53 -28.82 8.94
N GLN A 243 -13.81 -29.14 8.77
CA GLN A 243 -14.58 -29.90 9.76
C GLN A 243 -14.11 -31.36 9.81
N MET A 244 -13.95 -32.01 8.66
CA MET A 244 -13.39 -33.37 8.56
C MET A 244 -12.01 -33.47 9.21
N TRP A 245 -11.12 -32.51 8.97
CA TRP A 245 -9.79 -32.49 9.62
C TRP A 245 -9.87 -32.37 11.15
N LYS A 246 -10.86 -31.63 11.66
CA LYS A 246 -11.08 -31.49 13.11
C LYS A 246 -11.57 -32.79 13.73
N ASP A 247 -12.41 -33.52 12.99
CA ASP A 247 -13.06 -34.75 13.45
C ASP A 247 -12.19 -36.00 13.19
N CYS A 248 -11.15 -35.93 12.35
CA CYS A 248 -10.19 -37.02 12.14
C CYS A 248 -9.49 -37.43 13.45
N ASP A 249 -9.26 -38.73 13.65
CA ASP A 249 -8.51 -39.25 14.79
C ASP A 249 -7.03 -38.84 14.78
N SER A 250 -6.43 -38.79 15.98
CA SER A 250 -5.03 -38.39 16.18
C SER A 250 -4.03 -39.27 15.41
N THR A 251 -4.34 -40.57 15.29
CA THR A 251 -3.52 -41.56 14.55
C THR A 251 -3.52 -41.28 13.05
N ALA A 252 -4.69 -41.01 12.46
CA ALA A 252 -4.83 -40.64 11.05
C ALA A 252 -4.15 -39.29 10.75
N ARG A 253 -4.22 -38.32 11.67
CA ARG A 253 -3.53 -37.03 11.54
C ARG A 253 -2.00 -37.16 11.53
N SER A 254 -1.44 -38.08 12.34
CA SER A 254 0.00 -38.30 12.44
C SER A 254 0.63 -38.73 11.10
N VAL A 255 -0.07 -39.52 10.28
CA VAL A 255 0.39 -39.90 8.93
C VAL A 255 0.61 -38.67 8.04
N TYR A 256 -0.31 -37.72 8.10
CA TYR A 256 -0.21 -36.46 7.35
C TYR A 256 0.85 -35.51 7.92
N GLU A 257 1.08 -35.54 9.23
CA GLU A 257 2.15 -34.78 9.88
C GLU A 257 3.53 -35.30 9.46
N ASN A 258 3.74 -36.61 9.46
CA ASN A 258 4.99 -37.22 8.98
C ASN A 258 5.24 -36.89 7.51
N ARG A 259 4.23 -37.04 6.65
CA ARG A 259 4.33 -36.67 5.23
C ARG A 259 4.61 -35.18 5.02
N ALA A 260 4.05 -34.30 5.85
CA ALA A 260 4.33 -32.87 5.79
C ALA A 260 5.76 -32.53 6.26
N LEU A 261 6.30 -33.28 7.24
CA LEU A 261 7.69 -33.15 7.66
C LEU A 261 8.64 -33.58 6.53
N GLU A 262 8.38 -34.69 5.86
CA GLU A 262 9.15 -35.13 4.70
C GLU A 262 9.14 -34.10 3.56
N GLU A 263 7.97 -33.60 3.19
CA GLU A 263 7.84 -32.54 2.16
C GLU A 263 8.53 -31.23 2.57
N LYS A 264 8.62 -30.96 3.88
CA LYS A 264 9.37 -29.83 4.42
C LYS A 264 10.88 -30.04 4.32
N LEU A 265 11.37 -31.25 4.56
CA LEU A 265 12.78 -31.61 4.39
C LEU A 265 13.18 -31.52 2.91
N LYS A 266 12.38 -32.07 1.99
CA LYS A 266 12.64 -32.04 0.53
C LYS A 266 12.76 -30.63 -0.08
N ILE A 267 12.15 -29.62 0.53
CA ILE A 267 12.20 -28.22 0.06
C ILE A 267 13.31 -27.42 0.76
N ALA A 268 13.83 -27.94 1.88
CA ALA A 268 14.92 -27.34 2.63
C ALA A 268 16.30 -27.74 2.08
N ASP A 269 16.41 -28.94 1.51
CA ASP A 269 17.56 -29.42 0.72
C ASP A 269 17.57 -28.80 -0.69
#